data_AF-A0A1F2US37-F1
#
_entry.id   AF-A0A1F2US37-F1
#
_cell.length_a   1.000
_cell.length_b   1.000
_cell.length_c   1.000
_cell.angle_alpha   90.00
_cell.angle_beta   90.00
_cell.angle_gamma   90.00
#
_symmetry.space_group_name_H-M   'P 1'
#
loop_
_entity.id
_entity.type
_entity.pdbx_description
1 polymer ?
#
loop_
_entity_poly.entity_id
_entity_poly.type
_entity_poly.pdbx_seq_one_letter_code
_entity_poly.pdbx_strand_id
1 'polypeptide(L)'
;LFDLKNARLAEITKRTRLAEADITALDEQLGALSASALRAKAIVEKETAIDEGYAKLIELRQKDEELSSVAQEHAALEVLANEARLKIAKKRSTLESEVAHLGRRKAELETELAKKPDIETRLAKITSALAEMEPLKQIIVEHRERYSELRETTAGLAAAIKANESKLGEAENRRALMTDDDSCPLCKKPLDADDRRALEAGAGKEIADLKATIERDRAGKEAAEHEMVKVEAEGRRLSDNVKGEHELQASKGKLEGEISAFAGVAENLAGIEKQLAEMQPKLAQDAFAIDEHAGLKHALDAIAELAYSPALYQILKKDLKELLENETLKANLENAKETLESTGATIKTLTAQKDAKLLAIGEDEKNALALATELAELANISATILRTEAALAEKKAVEATATINKTTAQVRIDACAKLAQQKNELTTERKETARETGIYDKLAFIFSKKGIQALIIENTIPEIEDEANALLHRLTDGQMSLRFITQKDKKTGGVVETLDLIITDGELGERKYELFSGGEAFRINFAVRIALSELLARRAGSRLETLVIDEGFGTQDEEGKEKLIEAIIAVQDDFKKIIVITHLDDLKEAFPARIEVTKKRGVGSVATVI
;
A
#
# COMPACT_ATOMS: atom_id res chain seq x y z
N LEU A 1 95.49 8.26 -11.33
CA LEU A 1 95.57 6.80 -11.06
C LEU A 1 95.71 5.98 -12.34
N PHE A 2 94.94 6.32 -13.38
CA PHE A 2 95.04 5.72 -14.71
C PHE A 2 96.39 6.04 -15.41
N ASP A 3 96.76 7.32 -15.52
CA ASP A 3 98.02 7.74 -16.17
C ASP A 3 99.29 7.34 -15.39
N LEU A 4 99.16 7.14 -14.09
CA LEU A 4 100.24 6.72 -13.20
C LEU A 4 100.50 5.19 -13.28
N LYS A 5 99.54 4.40 -13.76
CA LYS A 5 99.67 2.95 -13.96
C LYS A 5 100.29 2.60 -15.34
N ASN A 6 100.16 3.45 -16.36
CA ASN A 6 100.70 3.18 -17.71
C ASN A 6 102.24 3.24 -17.82
N ALA A 7 102.90 4.16 -17.10
CA ALA A 7 104.36 4.32 -17.19
C ALA A 7 105.17 3.18 -16.55
N ARG A 8 104.53 2.38 -15.67
CA ARG A 8 105.16 1.30 -14.88
C ARG A 8 105.13 -0.08 -15.56
N LEU A 9 104.39 -0.23 -16.67
CA LEU A 9 104.11 -1.49 -17.35
C LEU A 9 105.18 -1.88 -18.39
N ALA A 10 105.90 -0.91 -18.96
CA ALA A 10 106.82 -1.15 -20.08
C ALA A 10 108.18 -1.74 -19.66
N GLU A 11 108.59 -1.54 -18.41
CA GLU A 11 109.93 -1.86 -17.91
C GLU A 11 110.05 -3.30 -17.36
N ILE A 12 108.92 -3.91 -17.04
CA ILE A 12 108.80 -5.15 -16.26
C ILE A 12 108.78 -6.39 -17.18
N THR A 13 108.09 -6.32 -18.32
CA THR A 13 107.81 -7.42 -19.28
C THR A 13 109.00 -8.16 -19.92
N LYS A 14 110.23 -7.63 -19.83
CA LYS A 14 111.41 -8.22 -20.50
C LYS A 14 112.20 -9.20 -19.63
N ARG A 15 112.14 -9.07 -18.30
CA ARG A 15 112.86 -9.91 -17.32
C ARG A 15 112.07 -11.14 -16.86
N THR A 16 110.80 -11.10 -17.18
CA THR A 16 109.72 -12.05 -16.95
C THR A 16 109.87 -13.29 -17.86
N ARG A 17 108.85 -14.04 -18.25
CA ARG A 17 108.89 -15.04 -19.35
C ARG A 17 109.75 -16.31 -19.21
N LEU A 18 111.01 -16.26 -18.78
CA LEU A 18 111.89 -17.45 -18.66
C LEU A 18 111.75 -18.16 -17.30
N ALA A 19 110.93 -17.59 -16.45
CA ALA A 19 111.07 -17.67 -15.03
C ALA A 19 109.70 -18.06 -14.40
N GLU A 20 108.64 -17.41 -14.85
CA GLU A 20 107.20 -17.63 -14.58
C GLU A 20 106.66 -19.07 -14.67
N ALA A 21 107.20 -19.94 -15.54
CA ALA A 21 106.60 -21.25 -15.80
C ALA A 21 106.70 -22.23 -14.61
N ASP A 22 107.72 -22.10 -13.77
CA ASP A 22 107.99 -23.02 -12.65
C ASP A 22 107.33 -22.58 -11.32
N ILE A 23 106.97 -21.30 -11.20
CA ILE A 23 106.48 -20.69 -9.95
C ILE A 23 104.95 -20.66 -9.89
N THR A 24 104.30 -20.52 -11.05
CA THR A 24 102.85 -20.41 -11.19
C THR A 24 102.08 -21.60 -10.57
N ALA A 25 102.65 -22.81 -10.57
CA ALA A 25 102.04 -23.99 -9.95
C ALA A 25 102.10 -24.01 -8.40
N LEU A 26 103.06 -23.30 -7.79
CA LEU A 26 103.27 -23.26 -6.34
C LEU A 26 102.54 -22.08 -5.66
N ASP A 27 102.33 -20.98 -6.40
CA ASP A 27 101.70 -19.74 -5.87
C ASP A 27 100.17 -19.81 -5.77
N GLU A 28 99.47 -20.53 -6.67
CA GLU A 28 98.02 -20.71 -6.62
C GLU A 28 97.55 -21.41 -5.33
N GLN A 29 98.31 -22.39 -4.84
CA GLN A 29 97.94 -23.17 -3.65
C GLN A 29 98.13 -22.38 -2.34
N LEU A 30 99.16 -21.53 -2.24
CA LEU A 30 99.48 -20.74 -1.04
C LEU A 30 98.67 -19.44 -0.90
N GLY A 31 98.32 -18.80 -2.03
CA GLY A 31 97.51 -17.57 -2.05
C GLY A 31 96.06 -17.80 -1.61
N ALA A 32 95.45 -18.91 -2.03
CA ALA A 32 94.09 -19.29 -1.63
C ALA A 32 93.99 -19.54 -0.11
N LEU A 33 94.98 -20.21 0.49
CA LEU A 33 95.01 -20.54 1.92
C LEU A 33 95.25 -19.31 2.81
N SER A 34 96.12 -18.38 2.40
CA SER A 34 96.45 -17.17 3.20
C SER A 34 95.34 -16.12 3.21
N ALA A 35 94.65 -15.92 2.07
CA ALA A 35 93.51 -15.01 1.99
C ALA A 35 92.27 -15.53 2.75
N SER A 36 92.18 -16.86 2.95
CA SER A 36 91.17 -17.51 3.79
C SER A 36 91.45 -17.27 5.29
N ALA A 37 92.71 -17.44 5.73
CA ALA A 37 93.12 -17.23 7.12
C ALA A 37 92.96 -15.77 7.59
N LEU A 38 93.22 -14.77 6.72
CA LEU A 38 93.10 -13.35 7.08
C LEU A 38 91.63 -12.92 7.25
N ARG A 39 90.72 -13.46 6.44
CA ARG A 39 89.26 -13.23 6.54
C ARG A 39 88.68 -13.88 7.80
N ALA A 40 89.14 -15.09 8.12
CA ALA A 40 88.75 -15.78 9.34
C ALA A 40 89.21 -15.02 10.60
N LYS A 41 90.41 -14.43 10.58
CA LYS A 41 90.94 -13.64 11.72
C LYS A 41 90.13 -12.38 12.03
N ALA A 42 89.68 -11.64 11.02
CA ALA A 42 88.86 -10.44 11.19
C ALA A 42 87.46 -10.71 11.78
N ILE A 43 86.97 -11.95 11.66
CA ILE A 43 85.70 -12.41 12.26
C ILE A 43 85.93 -12.80 13.73
N VAL A 44 87.04 -13.49 14.03
CA VAL A 44 87.42 -13.86 15.40
C VAL A 44 87.70 -12.64 16.29
N GLU A 45 88.20 -11.53 15.74
CA GLU A 45 88.40 -10.28 16.51
C GLU A 45 87.09 -9.66 17.03
N LYS A 46 85.93 -10.06 16.51
CA LYS A 46 84.59 -9.62 16.96
C LYS A 46 83.90 -10.66 17.86
N GLU A 47 84.61 -11.68 18.33
CA GLU A 47 84.10 -12.81 19.11
C GLU A 47 83.25 -12.39 20.30
N THR A 48 83.74 -11.47 21.13
CA THR A 48 83.02 -11.02 22.34
C THR A 48 81.66 -10.38 22.01
N ALA A 49 81.58 -9.54 20.97
CA ALA A 49 80.34 -8.90 20.57
C ALA A 49 79.34 -9.88 19.92
N ILE A 50 79.83 -10.86 19.16
CA ILE A 50 79.01 -11.91 18.54
C ILE A 50 78.44 -12.84 19.62
N ASP A 51 79.25 -13.22 20.60
CA ASP A 51 78.83 -14.09 21.70
C ASP A 51 77.82 -13.42 22.64
N GLU A 52 78.00 -12.12 22.95
CA GLU A 52 77.02 -11.33 23.72
C GLU A 52 75.68 -11.20 22.97
N GLY A 53 75.71 -10.91 21.67
CA GLY A 53 74.51 -10.83 20.81
C GLY A 53 73.78 -12.18 20.71
N TYR A 54 74.52 -13.27 20.60
CA TYR A 54 73.96 -14.63 20.56
C TYR A 54 73.39 -15.08 21.91
N ALA A 55 74.05 -14.76 23.03
CA ALA A 55 73.53 -15.05 24.37
C ALA A 55 72.20 -14.33 24.63
N LYS A 56 72.10 -13.06 24.21
CA LYS A 56 70.85 -12.28 24.30
C LYS A 56 69.74 -12.83 23.40
N LEU A 57 70.08 -13.36 22.22
CA LEU A 57 69.13 -14.06 21.34
C LEU A 57 68.57 -15.32 22.01
N ILE A 58 69.42 -16.13 22.68
CA ILE A 58 68.97 -17.33 23.41
C ILE A 58 68.03 -16.95 24.57
N GLU A 59 68.38 -15.93 25.37
CA GLU A 59 67.54 -15.46 26.47
C GLU A 59 66.16 -14.99 26.00
N LEU A 60 66.10 -14.24 24.89
CA LEU A 60 64.84 -13.77 24.32
C LEU A 60 64.03 -14.91 23.68
N ARG A 61 64.68 -15.95 23.11
CA ARG A 61 63.98 -17.16 22.63
C ARG A 61 63.31 -17.93 23.76
N GLN A 62 63.97 -18.07 24.91
CA GLN A 62 63.36 -18.70 26.09
C GLN A 62 62.14 -17.92 26.58
N LYS A 63 62.25 -16.59 26.67
CA LYS A 63 61.11 -15.72 27.02
C LYS A 63 59.97 -15.76 25.99
N ASP A 64 60.31 -15.89 24.70
CA ASP A 64 59.32 -16.06 23.62
C ASP A 64 58.56 -17.38 23.75
N GLU A 65 59.27 -18.46 24.08
CA GLU A 65 58.69 -19.79 24.27
C GLU A 65 57.73 -19.84 25.47
N GLU A 66 58.11 -19.20 26.59
CA GLU A 66 57.26 -19.05 27.77
C GLU A 66 55.99 -18.23 27.48
N LEU A 67 56.13 -17.08 26.81
CA LEU A 67 55.02 -16.15 26.56
C LEU A 67 54.14 -16.55 25.36
N SER A 68 54.62 -17.40 24.46
CA SER A 68 53.86 -17.85 23.28
C SER A 68 52.58 -18.60 23.66
N SER A 69 52.64 -19.45 24.70
CA SER A 69 51.46 -20.16 25.20
C SER A 69 50.42 -19.20 25.80
N VAL A 70 50.86 -18.26 26.62
CA VAL A 70 50.04 -17.21 27.25
C VAL A 70 49.42 -16.29 26.19
N ALA A 71 50.17 -15.96 25.13
CA ALA A 71 49.68 -15.17 24.01
C ALA A 71 48.56 -15.87 23.22
N GLN A 72 48.65 -17.19 23.04
CA GLN A 72 47.61 -17.99 22.39
C GLN A 72 46.34 -18.05 23.25
N GLU A 73 46.47 -18.25 24.56
CA GLU A 73 45.34 -18.26 25.49
C GLU A 73 44.65 -16.90 25.57
N HIS A 74 45.42 -15.80 25.67
CA HIS A 74 44.89 -14.44 25.60
C HIS A 74 44.14 -14.19 24.28
N ALA A 75 44.69 -14.62 23.14
CA ALA A 75 44.02 -14.47 21.84
C ALA A 75 42.70 -15.25 21.76
N ALA A 76 42.65 -16.46 22.33
CA ALA A 76 41.42 -17.26 22.39
C ALA A 76 40.35 -16.60 23.26
N LEU A 77 40.71 -16.05 24.43
CA LEU A 77 39.79 -15.33 25.30
C LEU A 77 39.30 -14.02 24.67
N GLU A 78 40.15 -13.30 23.94
CA GLU A 78 39.75 -12.10 23.17
C GLU A 78 38.74 -12.45 22.08
N VAL A 79 38.90 -13.59 21.39
CA VAL A 79 37.89 -14.06 20.43
C VAL A 79 36.55 -14.30 21.13
N LEU A 80 36.54 -15.01 22.26
CA LEU A 80 35.31 -15.26 23.04
C LEU A 80 34.66 -13.96 23.55
N ALA A 81 35.46 -13.01 24.04
CA ALA A 81 34.97 -11.71 24.50
C ALA A 81 34.34 -10.91 23.34
N ASN A 82 34.99 -10.91 22.17
CA ASN A 82 34.47 -10.20 20.99
C ASN A 82 33.23 -10.87 20.41
N GLU A 83 33.13 -12.20 20.41
CA GLU A 83 31.91 -12.91 20.05
C GLU A 83 30.75 -12.58 20.98
N ALA A 84 30.99 -12.54 22.31
CA ALA A 84 29.98 -12.16 23.29
C ALA A 84 29.52 -10.70 23.08
N ARG A 85 30.45 -9.76 22.87
CA ARG A 85 30.13 -8.36 22.53
C ARG A 85 29.25 -8.25 21.28
N LEU A 86 29.58 -9.01 20.23
CA LEU A 86 28.81 -8.98 18.98
C LEU A 86 27.39 -9.53 19.17
N LYS A 87 27.23 -10.60 19.95
CA LYS A 87 25.92 -11.17 20.30
C LYS A 87 25.08 -10.19 21.14
N ILE A 88 25.68 -9.55 22.14
CA ILE A 88 25.04 -8.50 22.96
C ILE A 88 24.60 -7.33 22.08
N ALA A 89 25.49 -6.82 21.22
CA ALA A 89 25.18 -5.71 20.31
C ALA A 89 24.03 -6.06 19.35
N LYS A 90 24.01 -7.30 18.83
CA LYS A 90 22.92 -7.78 17.98
C LYS A 90 21.59 -7.84 18.74
N LYS A 91 21.56 -8.45 19.93
CA LYS A 91 20.36 -8.52 20.78
C LYS A 91 19.85 -7.13 21.18
N ARG A 92 20.77 -6.22 21.50
CA ARG A 92 20.46 -4.81 21.79
C ARG A 92 19.80 -4.13 20.60
N SER A 93 20.41 -4.23 19.42
CA SER A 93 19.88 -3.62 18.19
C SER A 93 18.50 -4.16 17.83
N THR A 94 18.23 -5.46 18.02
CA THR A 94 16.90 -6.04 17.83
C THR A 94 15.88 -5.44 18.80
N LEU A 95 16.21 -5.39 20.09
CA LEU A 95 15.33 -4.83 21.12
C LEU A 95 15.07 -3.32 20.91
N GLU A 96 16.10 -2.55 20.53
CA GLU A 96 15.98 -1.13 20.18
C GLU A 96 15.06 -0.92 18.97
N SER A 97 15.16 -1.78 17.96
CA SER A 97 14.30 -1.73 16.77
C SER A 97 12.83 -2.03 17.11
N GLU A 98 12.59 -3.04 17.94
CA GLU A 98 11.24 -3.39 18.42
C GLU A 98 10.62 -2.26 19.24
N VAL A 99 11.37 -1.69 20.20
CA VAL A 99 10.92 -0.54 21.00
C VAL A 99 10.64 0.67 20.12
N ALA A 100 11.50 0.97 19.14
CA ALA A 100 11.28 2.07 18.21
C ALA A 100 10.05 1.86 17.32
N HIS A 101 9.82 0.63 16.84
CA HIS A 101 8.64 0.27 16.06
C HIS A 101 7.35 0.43 16.88
N LEU A 102 7.31 -0.14 18.09
CA LEU A 102 6.18 0.00 19.01
C LEU A 102 5.93 1.46 19.41
N GLY A 103 7.00 2.24 19.62
CA GLY A 103 6.91 3.68 19.90
C GLY A 103 6.27 4.48 18.76
N ARG A 104 6.65 4.22 17.50
CA ARG A 104 5.99 4.84 16.33
C ARG A 104 4.52 4.44 16.24
N ARG A 105 4.22 3.15 16.42
CA ARG A 105 2.84 2.65 16.36
C ARG A 105 1.97 3.24 17.47
N LYS A 106 2.51 3.41 18.67
CA LYS A 106 1.87 4.13 19.78
C LYS A 106 1.48 5.55 19.37
N ALA A 107 2.43 6.32 18.84
CA ALA A 107 2.19 7.71 18.44
C ALA A 107 1.11 7.83 17.33
N GLU A 108 1.07 6.90 16.37
CA GLU A 108 0.01 6.81 15.36
C GLU A 108 -1.37 6.59 15.99
N LEU A 109 -1.50 5.61 16.89
CA LEU A 109 -2.77 5.30 17.55
C LEU A 109 -3.23 6.42 18.49
N GLU A 110 -2.31 7.08 19.20
CA GLU A 110 -2.62 8.28 20.00
C GLU A 110 -3.15 9.42 19.13
N THR A 111 -2.57 9.62 17.95
CA THR A 111 -3.03 10.65 17.00
C THR A 111 -4.43 10.32 16.45
N GLU A 112 -4.72 9.05 16.16
CA GLU A 112 -6.06 8.64 15.77
C GLU A 112 -7.07 8.86 16.92
N LEU A 113 -6.72 8.45 18.15
CA LEU A 113 -7.59 8.59 19.31
C LEU A 113 -7.85 10.07 19.68
N ALA A 114 -6.90 10.96 19.39
CA ALA A 114 -7.06 12.40 19.58
C ALA A 114 -8.17 13.03 18.70
N LYS A 115 -8.61 12.35 17.64
CA LYS A 115 -9.75 12.79 16.80
C LYS A 115 -11.11 12.52 17.44
N LYS A 116 -11.19 11.59 18.42
CA LYS A 116 -12.43 11.14 19.04
C LYS A 116 -13.28 12.30 19.62
N PRO A 117 -12.74 13.28 20.37
CA PRO A 117 -13.54 14.36 20.95
C PRO A 117 -14.20 15.27 19.89
N ASP A 118 -13.54 15.51 18.76
CA ASP A 118 -14.13 16.28 17.65
C ASP A 118 -15.32 15.53 17.02
N ILE A 119 -15.15 14.23 16.80
CA ILE A 119 -16.20 13.35 16.27
C ILE A 119 -17.39 13.27 17.23
N GLU A 120 -17.16 13.12 18.53
CA GLU A 120 -18.20 13.15 19.57
C GLU A 120 -18.95 14.49 19.58
N THR A 121 -18.24 15.60 19.42
CA THR A 121 -18.84 16.94 19.33
C THR A 121 -19.74 17.07 18.10
N ARG A 122 -19.30 16.55 16.95
CA ARG A 122 -20.09 16.54 15.71
C ARG A 122 -21.32 15.65 15.84
N LEU A 123 -21.19 14.47 16.44
CA LEU A 123 -22.30 13.58 16.73
C LEU A 123 -23.33 14.24 17.65
N ALA A 124 -22.89 14.93 18.69
CA ALA A 124 -23.78 15.65 19.60
C ALA A 124 -24.59 16.74 18.87
N LYS A 125 -23.95 17.51 17.98
CA LYS A 125 -24.63 18.53 17.15
C LYS A 125 -25.69 17.91 16.23
N ILE A 126 -25.34 16.84 15.52
CA ILE A 126 -26.29 16.15 14.61
C ILE A 126 -27.45 15.54 15.41
N THR A 127 -27.16 14.94 16.57
CA THR A 127 -28.18 14.36 17.44
C THR A 127 -29.16 15.41 17.95
N SER A 128 -28.65 16.60 18.33
CA SER A 128 -29.51 17.74 18.72
C SER A 128 -30.38 18.22 17.56
N ALA A 129 -29.82 18.37 16.36
CA ALA A 129 -30.57 18.81 15.18
C ALA A 129 -31.69 17.83 14.81
N LEU A 130 -31.41 16.52 14.86
CA LEU A 130 -32.43 15.49 14.64
C LEU A 130 -33.53 15.52 15.72
N ALA A 131 -33.18 15.79 16.98
CA ALA A 131 -34.15 15.92 18.06
C ALA A 131 -35.07 17.14 17.89
N GLU A 132 -34.55 18.26 17.36
CA GLU A 132 -35.34 19.46 17.04
C GLU A 132 -36.30 19.24 15.86
N MET A 133 -35.96 18.34 14.93
CA MET A 133 -36.82 17.98 13.79
C MET A 133 -38.02 17.10 14.16
N GLU A 134 -37.93 16.31 15.24
CA GLU A 134 -38.98 15.39 15.67
C GLU A 134 -40.34 16.06 15.95
N PRO A 135 -40.44 17.12 16.78
CA PRO A 135 -41.71 17.81 17.00
C PRO A 135 -42.24 18.48 15.72
N LEU A 136 -41.38 18.94 14.82
CA LEU A 136 -41.80 19.56 13.55
C LEU A 136 -42.51 18.55 12.65
N LYS A 137 -42.08 17.27 12.65
CA LYS A 137 -42.74 16.20 11.89
C LYS A 137 -44.16 15.96 12.37
N GLN A 138 -44.39 15.98 13.68
CA GLN A 138 -45.72 15.84 14.24
C GLN A 138 -46.63 17.00 13.80
N ILE A 139 -46.13 18.24 13.84
CA ILE A 139 -46.88 19.42 13.41
C ILE A 139 -47.18 19.38 11.88
N ILE A 140 -46.26 18.86 11.06
CA ILE A 140 -46.51 18.67 9.61
C ILE A 140 -47.67 17.69 9.36
N VAL A 141 -47.75 16.61 10.15
CA VAL A 141 -48.87 15.65 10.06
C VAL A 141 -50.19 16.34 10.42
N GLU A 142 -50.21 17.10 11.52
CA GLU A 142 -51.38 17.87 11.95
C GLU A 142 -51.85 18.88 10.89
N HIS A 143 -50.93 19.60 10.24
CA HIS A 143 -51.28 20.50 9.12
C HIS A 143 -51.83 19.75 7.91
N ARG A 144 -51.29 18.56 7.56
CA ARG A 144 -51.82 17.75 6.46
C ARG A 144 -53.24 17.27 6.74
N GLU A 145 -53.51 16.82 7.97
CA GLU A 145 -54.85 16.44 8.41
C GLU A 145 -55.80 17.63 8.34
N ARG A 146 -55.39 18.78 8.88
CA ARG A 146 -56.17 20.02 8.84
C ARG A 146 -56.49 20.47 7.42
N TYR A 147 -55.53 20.38 6.51
CA TYR A 147 -55.74 20.68 5.09
C TYR A 147 -56.75 19.72 4.46
N SER A 148 -56.69 18.42 4.78
CA SER A 148 -57.66 17.43 4.30
C SER A 148 -59.08 17.73 4.82
N GLU A 149 -59.24 18.13 6.08
CA GLU A 149 -60.54 18.52 6.65
C GLU A 149 -61.13 19.75 5.96
N LEU A 150 -60.31 20.78 5.74
CA LEU A 150 -60.74 22.00 5.07
C LEU A 150 -61.10 21.71 3.61
N ARG A 151 -60.33 20.86 2.91
CA ARG A 151 -60.64 20.42 1.54
C ARG A 151 -61.96 19.66 1.44
N GLU A 152 -62.27 18.82 2.42
CA GLU A 152 -63.57 18.13 2.48
C GLU A 152 -64.71 19.11 2.75
N THR A 153 -64.47 20.11 3.61
CA THR A 153 -65.43 21.17 3.92
C THR A 153 -65.73 22.04 2.71
N THR A 154 -64.71 22.47 1.97
CA THR A 154 -64.87 23.28 0.74
C THR A 154 -65.60 22.50 -0.34
N ALA A 155 -65.29 21.23 -0.53
CA ALA A 155 -66.01 20.36 -1.47
C ALA A 155 -67.49 20.18 -1.07
N GLY A 156 -67.77 19.97 0.22
CA GLY A 156 -69.13 19.86 0.74
C GLY A 156 -69.95 21.15 0.56
N LEU A 157 -69.36 22.31 0.87
CA LEU A 157 -69.99 23.62 0.66
C LEU A 157 -70.21 23.91 -0.82
N ALA A 158 -69.27 23.58 -1.70
CA ALA A 158 -69.44 23.72 -3.14
C ALA A 158 -70.61 22.87 -3.68
N ALA A 159 -70.77 21.64 -3.19
CA ALA A 159 -71.90 20.79 -3.54
C ALA A 159 -73.23 21.35 -3.02
N ALA A 160 -73.27 21.86 -1.78
CA ALA A 160 -74.45 22.48 -1.19
C ALA A 160 -74.87 23.77 -1.93
N ILE A 161 -73.91 24.63 -2.29
CA ILE A 161 -74.13 25.83 -3.11
C ILE A 161 -74.78 25.41 -4.44
N LYS A 162 -74.19 24.47 -5.17
CA LYS A 162 -74.72 24.00 -6.46
C LYS A 162 -76.15 23.43 -6.33
N ALA A 163 -76.41 22.65 -5.29
CA ALA A 163 -77.74 22.08 -5.04
C ALA A 163 -78.78 23.17 -4.70
N ASN A 164 -78.40 24.15 -3.88
CA ASN A 164 -79.27 25.26 -3.51
C ASN A 164 -79.49 26.25 -4.67
N GLU A 165 -78.51 26.46 -5.54
CA GLU A 165 -78.65 27.22 -6.79
C GLU A 165 -79.66 26.56 -7.74
N SER A 166 -79.64 25.22 -7.86
CA SER A 166 -80.64 24.48 -8.64
C SER A 166 -82.06 24.66 -8.06
N LYS A 167 -82.21 24.49 -6.74
CA LYS A 167 -83.50 24.70 -6.05
C LYS A 167 -84.00 26.15 -6.17
N LEU A 168 -83.08 27.11 -6.11
CA LEU A 168 -83.39 28.52 -6.29
C LEU A 168 -83.93 28.77 -7.71
N GLY A 169 -83.29 28.21 -8.74
CA GLY A 169 -83.79 28.29 -10.12
C GLY A 169 -85.18 27.67 -10.28
N GLU A 170 -85.44 26.52 -9.65
CA GLU A 170 -86.77 25.90 -9.64
C GLU A 170 -87.82 26.76 -8.93
N ALA A 171 -87.48 27.35 -7.79
CA ALA A 171 -88.38 28.23 -7.03
C ALA A 171 -88.66 29.56 -7.78
N GLU A 172 -87.64 30.14 -8.43
CA GLU A 172 -87.78 31.33 -9.27
C GLU A 172 -88.66 31.04 -10.51
N ASN A 173 -88.47 29.88 -11.15
CA ASN A 173 -89.34 29.42 -12.24
C ASN A 173 -90.78 29.19 -11.79
N ARG A 174 -90.98 28.58 -10.61
CA ARG A 174 -92.31 28.37 -10.01
C ARG A 174 -93.02 29.70 -9.74
N ARG A 175 -92.28 30.71 -9.27
CA ARG A 175 -92.80 32.08 -9.07
C ARG A 175 -93.12 32.75 -10.41
N ALA A 176 -92.31 32.56 -11.45
CA ALA A 176 -92.53 33.13 -12.77
C ALA A 176 -93.75 32.53 -13.51
N LEU A 177 -94.13 31.28 -13.19
CA LEU A 177 -95.32 30.61 -13.73
C LEU A 177 -96.64 31.08 -13.10
N MET A 178 -96.61 31.96 -12.10
CA MET A 178 -97.80 32.60 -11.53
C MET A 178 -98.19 33.80 -12.41
N THR A 179 -98.99 33.58 -13.45
CA THR A 179 -99.59 34.63 -14.31
C THR A 179 -100.89 35.17 -13.69
N ASP A 180 -101.47 36.25 -14.23
CA ASP A 180 -102.66 36.96 -13.68
C ASP A 180 -103.99 36.17 -13.69
N ASP A 181 -104.04 34.94 -14.18
CA ASP A 181 -105.27 34.14 -14.22
C ASP A 181 -105.64 33.55 -12.84
N ASP A 182 -106.92 33.52 -12.46
CA ASP A 182 -107.44 33.09 -11.13
C ASP A 182 -107.33 31.57 -10.85
N SER A 183 -106.30 30.89 -11.37
CA SER A 183 -106.11 29.44 -11.22
C SER A 183 -104.68 29.07 -10.83
N CYS A 184 -104.55 28.07 -9.94
CA CYS A 184 -103.25 27.59 -9.49
C CYS A 184 -102.45 26.94 -10.64
N PRO A 185 -101.22 27.38 -10.95
CA PRO A 185 -100.45 26.89 -12.09
C PRO A 185 -99.99 25.43 -11.95
N LEU A 186 -100.05 24.83 -10.76
CA LEU A 186 -99.65 23.44 -10.49
C LEU A 186 -100.83 22.45 -10.45
N CYS A 187 -101.99 22.86 -9.91
CA CYS A 187 -103.14 21.96 -9.70
C CYS A 187 -104.47 22.46 -10.29
N LYS A 188 -104.47 23.61 -10.97
CA LYS A 188 -105.59 24.23 -11.69
C LYS A 188 -106.87 24.50 -10.87
N LYS A 189 -106.79 24.49 -9.53
CA LYS A 189 -107.88 24.94 -8.66
C LYS A 189 -108.04 26.46 -8.70
N PRO A 190 -109.26 27.02 -8.59
CA PRO A 190 -109.45 28.46 -8.44
C PRO A 190 -108.72 28.95 -7.19
N LEU A 191 -107.91 30.00 -7.33
CA LEU A 191 -107.23 30.65 -6.21
C LEU A 191 -108.02 31.89 -5.83
N ASP A 192 -108.37 32.03 -4.56
CA ASP A 192 -108.86 33.32 -4.06
C ASP A 192 -107.69 34.30 -3.85
N ALA A 193 -108.03 35.58 -3.65
CA ALA A 193 -107.03 36.65 -3.55
C ALA A 193 -106.11 36.51 -2.32
N ASP A 194 -106.55 35.82 -1.26
CA ASP A 194 -105.78 35.63 -0.03
C ASP A 194 -104.83 34.42 -0.16
N ASP A 195 -105.30 33.32 -0.77
CA ASP A 195 -104.50 32.14 -1.10
C ASP A 195 -103.38 32.47 -2.11
N ARG A 196 -103.65 33.34 -3.09
CA ARG A 196 -102.63 33.81 -4.05
C ARG A 196 -101.52 34.59 -3.35
N ARG A 197 -101.88 35.53 -2.47
CA ARG A 197 -100.90 36.31 -1.68
C ARG A 197 -100.09 35.41 -0.74
N ALA A 198 -100.70 34.40 -0.15
CA ALA A 198 -100.02 33.44 0.71
C ALA A 198 -99.00 32.59 -0.08
N LEU A 199 -99.34 32.16 -1.30
CA LEU A 199 -98.44 31.42 -2.20
C LEU A 199 -97.28 32.28 -2.72
N GLU A 200 -97.53 33.52 -3.14
CA GLU A 200 -96.49 34.45 -3.58
C GLU A 200 -95.55 34.84 -2.43
N ALA A 201 -96.10 35.10 -1.23
CA ALA A 201 -95.31 35.36 -0.03
C ALA A 201 -94.50 34.13 0.39
N GLY A 202 -95.06 32.92 0.27
CA GLY A 202 -94.38 31.66 0.55
C GLY A 202 -93.21 31.40 -0.41
N ALA A 203 -93.42 31.56 -1.72
CA ALA A 203 -92.38 31.44 -2.73
C ALA A 203 -91.32 32.55 -2.60
N GLY A 204 -91.73 33.78 -2.28
CA GLY A 204 -90.83 34.90 -2.00
C GLY A 204 -89.94 34.64 -0.78
N LYS A 205 -90.50 34.05 0.28
CA LYS A 205 -89.75 33.64 1.47
C LYS A 205 -88.80 32.48 1.17
N GLU A 206 -89.23 31.45 0.45
CA GLU A 206 -88.39 30.31 0.02
C GLU A 206 -87.18 30.78 -0.80
N ILE A 207 -87.38 31.70 -1.76
CA ILE A 207 -86.31 32.31 -2.56
C ILE A 207 -85.35 33.13 -1.69
N ALA A 208 -85.86 33.92 -0.76
CA ALA A 208 -85.04 34.72 0.15
C ALA A 208 -84.19 33.84 1.08
N ASP A 209 -84.77 32.76 1.63
CA ASP A 209 -84.10 31.81 2.50
C ASP A 209 -83.00 31.02 1.74
N LEU A 210 -83.27 30.62 0.49
CA LEU A 210 -82.28 29.97 -0.38
C LEU A 210 -81.13 30.91 -0.74
N LYS A 211 -81.41 32.17 -1.10
CA LYS A 211 -80.38 33.18 -1.36
C LYS A 211 -79.51 33.44 -0.13
N ALA A 212 -80.12 33.60 1.04
CA ALA A 212 -79.39 33.78 2.30
C ALA A 212 -78.52 32.57 2.65
N THR A 213 -78.97 31.35 2.33
CA THR A 213 -78.21 30.11 2.57
C THR A 213 -77.04 29.99 1.60
N ILE A 214 -77.25 30.26 0.30
CA ILE A 214 -76.17 30.26 -0.71
C ILE A 214 -75.07 31.26 -0.35
N GLU A 215 -75.42 32.49 0.05
CA GLU A 215 -74.44 33.49 0.44
C GLU A 215 -73.68 33.11 1.71
N ARG A 216 -74.35 32.48 2.69
CA ARG A 216 -73.69 31.92 3.87
C ARG A 216 -72.70 30.81 3.50
N ASP A 217 -73.11 29.89 2.63
CA ASP A 217 -72.28 28.76 2.21
C ASP A 217 -71.09 29.23 1.35
N ARG A 218 -71.27 30.26 0.51
CA ARG A 218 -70.19 30.94 -0.24
C ARG A 218 -69.16 31.57 0.69
N ALA A 219 -69.62 32.37 1.67
CA ALA A 219 -68.72 32.96 2.66
C ALA A 219 -67.98 31.89 3.49
N GLY A 220 -68.65 30.80 3.85
CA GLY A 220 -68.04 29.66 4.53
C GLY A 220 -66.98 28.95 3.67
N LYS A 221 -67.23 28.83 2.36
CA LYS A 221 -66.31 28.23 1.41
C LYS A 221 -65.05 29.08 1.24
N GLU A 222 -65.21 30.39 1.02
CA GLU A 222 -64.09 31.33 0.90
C GLU A 222 -63.23 31.36 2.17
N ALA A 223 -63.84 31.34 3.36
CA ALA A 223 -63.11 31.27 4.63
C ALA A 223 -62.29 29.98 4.75
N ALA A 224 -62.86 28.83 4.37
CA ALA A 224 -62.15 27.56 4.37
C ALA A 224 -61.03 27.51 3.33
N GLU A 225 -61.23 28.05 2.12
CA GLU A 225 -60.19 28.16 1.09
C GLU A 225 -59.03 29.06 1.54
N HIS A 226 -59.32 30.18 2.21
CA HIS A 226 -58.28 31.06 2.75
C HIS A 226 -57.45 30.39 3.85
N GLU A 227 -58.09 29.63 4.74
CA GLU A 227 -57.36 28.84 5.75
C GLU A 227 -56.55 27.69 5.14
N MET A 228 -57.01 27.07 4.04
CA MET A 228 -56.22 26.07 3.32
C MET A 228 -54.89 26.63 2.82
N VAL A 229 -54.91 27.85 2.25
CA VAL A 229 -53.69 28.51 1.76
C VAL A 229 -52.69 28.76 2.91
N LYS A 230 -53.17 29.17 4.09
CA LYS A 230 -52.31 29.37 5.27
C LYS A 230 -51.69 28.07 5.75
N VAL A 231 -52.52 27.03 5.94
CA VAL A 231 -52.08 25.71 6.42
C VAL A 231 -51.08 25.07 5.45
N GLU A 232 -51.30 25.23 4.14
CA GLU A 232 -50.37 24.75 3.11
C GLU A 232 -49.03 25.50 3.14
N ALA A 233 -49.05 26.82 3.32
CA ALA A 233 -47.84 27.64 3.42
C ALA A 233 -47.02 27.30 4.68
N GLU A 234 -47.67 27.13 5.83
CA GLU A 234 -47.04 26.72 7.08
C GLU A 234 -46.48 25.29 6.99
N GLY A 235 -47.27 24.35 6.46
CA GLY A 235 -46.85 22.98 6.23
C GLY A 235 -45.64 22.87 5.29
N ARG A 236 -45.58 23.68 4.22
CA ARG A 236 -44.41 23.74 3.32
C ARG A 236 -43.17 24.28 4.05
N ARG A 237 -43.30 25.36 4.81
CA ARG A 237 -42.18 25.94 5.58
C ARG A 237 -41.62 24.97 6.61
N LEU A 238 -42.48 24.24 7.31
CA LEU A 238 -42.06 23.21 8.25
C LEU A 238 -41.40 22.03 7.54
N SER A 239 -41.95 21.61 6.40
CA SER A 239 -41.34 20.56 5.58
C SER A 239 -39.95 20.94 5.08
N ASP A 240 -39.70 22.23 4.80
CA ASP A 240 -38.37 22.73 4.44
C ASP A 240 -37.37 22.63 5.61
N ASN A 241 -37.82 22.84 6.85
CA ASN A 241 -36.97 22.74 8.04
C ASN A 241 -36.57 21.29 8.40
N VAL A 242 -37.29 20.30 7.88
CA VAL A 242 -36.99 18.86 8.08
C VAL A 242 -36.26 18.26 6.86
N LYS A 243 -36.00 19.06 5.81
CA LYS A 243 -35.22 18.60 4.65
C LYS A 243 -33.81 18.19 5.09
N GLY A 244 -33.34 17.07 4.55
CA GLY A 244 -32.01 16.53 4.84
C GLY A 244 -31.92 15.67 6.11
N GLU A 245 -33.05 15.35 6.75
CA GLU A 245 -33.07 14.44 7.91
C GLU A 245 -32.39 13.10 7.61
N HIS A 246 -32.69 12.48 6.46
CA HIS A 246 -32.07 11.21 6.07
C HIS A 246 -30.54 11.31 5.93
N GLU A 247 -30.02 12.44 5.46
CA GLU A 247 -28.58 12.68 5.34
C GLU A 247 -27.93 12.87 6.72
N LEU A 248 -28.63 13.53 7.64
CA LEU A 248 -28.21 13.67 9.03
C LEU A 248 -28.26 12.33 9.78
N GLN A 249 -29.29 11.49 9.56
CA GLN A 249 -29.38 10.14 10.12
C GLN A 249 -28.26 9.23 9.60
N ALA A 250 -27.98 9.26 8.29
CA ALA A 250 -26.86 8.52 7.71
C ALA A 250 -25.51 8.97 8.28
N SER A 251 -25.34 10.30 8.43
CA SER A 251 -24.13 10.88 9.05
C SER A 251 -23.99 10.49 10.52
N LYS A 252 -25.08 10.49 11.28
CA LYS A 252 -25.13 10.01 12.67
C LYS A 252 -24.64 8.57 12.77
N GLY A 253 -25.22 7.66 11.98
CA GLY A 253 -24.83 6.25 11.98
C GLY A 253 -23.36 6.04 11.61
N LYS A 254 -22.82 6.83 10.67
CA LYS A 254 -21.39 6.80 10.34
C LYS A 254 -20.51 7.23 11.51
N LEU A 255 -20.82 8.35 12.17
CA LEU A 255 -20.04 8.84 13.31
C LEU A 255 -20.13 7.90 14.52
N GLU A 256 -21.29 7.30 14.78
CA GLU A 256 -21.45 6.26 15.81
C GLU A 256 -20.58 5.03 15.52
N GLY A 257 -20.50 4.60 14.25
CA GLY A 257 -19.60 3.55 13.81
C GLY A 257 -18.11 3.90 14.02
N GLU A 258 -17.71 5.13 13.68
CA GLU A 258 -16.34 5.63 13.93
C GLU A 258 -16.00 5.66 15.43
N ILE A 259 -16.94 6.09 16.28
CA ILE A 259 -16.77 6.08 17.74
C ILE A 259 -16.60 4.67 18.29
N SER A 260 -17.41 3.73 17.81
CA SER A 260 -17.29 2.33 18.22
C SER A 260 -15.94 1.73 17.82
N ALA A 261 -15.38 2.12 16.67
CA ALA A 261 -14.08 1.65 16.20
C ALA A 261 -12.92 2.11 17.12
N PHE A 262 -13.04 3.28 17.76
CA PHE A 262 -12.01 3.76 18.70
C PHE A 262 -11.84 2.87 19.94
N ALA A 263 -12.83 2.04 20.29
CA ALA A 263 -12.67 1.06 21.37
C ALA A 263 -11.54 0.06 21.07
N GLY A 264 -11.50 -0.47 19.84
CA GLY A 264 -10.41 -1.36 19.40
C GLY A 264 -9.06 -0.65 19.26
N VAL A 265 -9.06 0.63 18.88
CA VAL A 265 -7.84 1.46 18.87
C VAL A 265 -7.27 1.63 20.28
N ALA A 266 -8.12 1.90 21.27
CA ALA A 266 -7.72 2.06 22.66
C ALA A 266 -7.20 0.74 23.27
N GLU A 267 -7.82 -0.40 22.94
CA GLU A 267 -7.35 -1.72 23.37
C GLU A 267 -5.97 -2.04 22.79
N ASN A 268 -5.77 -1.80 21.50
CA ASN A 268 -4.47 -1.97 20.85
C ASN A 268 -3.38 -1.07 21.45
N LEU A 269 -3.72 0.19 21.74
CA LEU A 269 -2.82 1.15 22.39
C LEU A 269 -2.39 0.63 23.76
N ALA A 270 -3.34 0.19 24.59
CA ALA A 270 -3.04 -0.38 25.91
C ALA A 270 -2.14 -1.62 25.83
N GLY A 271 -2.35 -2.48 24.81
CA GLY A 271 -1.48 -3.62 24.54
C GLY A 271 -0.03 -3.21 24.22
N ILE A 272 0.14 -2.21 23.35
CA ILE A 272 1.46 -1.68 22.98
C ILE A 272 2.14 -1.00 24.18
N GLU A 273 1.40 -0.22 24.97
CA GLU A 273 1.93 0.44 26.17
C GLU A 273 2.45 -0.58 27.19
N LYS A 274 1.72 -1.68 27.38
CA LYS A 274 2.17 -2.78 28.22
C LYS A 274 3.48 -3.40 27.72
N GLN A 275 3.58 -3.67 26.41
CA GLN A 275 4.80 -4.23 25.81
C GLN A 275 5.99 -3.27 25.96
N LEU A 276 5.79 -1.98 25.72
CA LEU A 276 6.83 -0.95 25.91
C LEU A 276 7.25 -0.86 27.38
N ALA A 277 6.31 -0.89 28.32
CA ALA A 277 6.59 -0.87 29.76
C ALA A 277 7.41 -2.09 30.23
N GLU A 278 7.28 -3.24 29.56
CA GLU A 278 8.09 -4.43 29.82
C GLU A 278 9.49 -4.38 29.15
N MET A 279 9.61 -3.79 27.97
CA MET A 279 10.84 -3.79 27.15
C MET A 279 11.79 -2.63 27.44
N GLN A 280 11.27 -1.42 27.67
CA GLN A 280 12.09 -0.23 27.96
C GLN A 280 13.01 -0.38 29.19
N PRO A 281 12.56 -0.90 30.35
CA PRO A 281 13.45 -1.07 31.49
C PRO A 281 14.53 -2.13 31.23
N LYS A 282 14.22 -3.19 30.47
CA LYS A 282 15.21 -4.20 30.08
C LYS A 282 16.35 -3.59 29.27
N LEU A 283 16.03 -2.68 28.35
CA LEU A 283 17.03 -1.97 27.57
C LEU A 283 17.82 -0.95 28.42
N ALA A 284 17.14 -0.19 29.28
CA ALA A 284 17.77 0.84 30.11
C ALA A 284 18.74 0.28 31.17
N GLN A 285 18.47 -0.92 31.67
CA GLN A 285 19.27 -1.58 32.71
C GLN A 285 20.27 -2.60 32.12
N ASP A 286 20.42 -2.68 30.79
CA ASP A 286 21.13 -3.76 30.10
C ASP A 286 20.70 -5.17 30.60
N ALA A 287 19.44 -5.31 31.03
CA ALA A 287 18.85 -6.55 31.53
C ALA A 287 18.32 -7.43 30.39
N PHE A 288 19.12 -7.56 29.33
CA PHE A 288 18.94 -8.46 28.20
C PHE A 288 20.26 -9.22 27.97
N ALA A 289 20.25 -10.29 27.16
CA ALA A 289 21.48 -11.05 26.87
C ALA A 289 22.27 -11.50 28.11
N ILE A 290 21.57 -11.94 29.18
CA ILE A 290 22.16 -12.20 30.50
C ILE A 290 23.32 -13.21 30.41
N ASP A 291 23.14 -14.28 29.66
CA ASP A 291 24.16 -15.32 29.48
C ASP A 291 25.39 -14.79 28.74
N GLU A 292 25.19 -13.92 27.73
CA GLU A 292 26.31 -13.30 27.00
C GLU A 292 27.04 -12.27 27.85
N HIS A 293 26.34 -11.50 28.69
CA HIS A 293 26.98 -10.58 29.65
C HIS A 293 27.81 -11.35 30.69
N ALA A 294 27.29 -12.48 31.20
CA ALA A 294 28.04 -13.35 32.10
C ALA A 294 29.29 -13.96 31.42
N GLY A 295 29.14 -14.44 30.18
CA GLY A 295 30.26 -14.97 29.39
C GLY A 295 31.32 -13.92 29.06
N LEU A 296 30.91 -12.70 28.71
CA LEU A 296 31.82 -11.58 28.48
C LEU A 296 32.59 -11.23 29.76
N LYS A 297 31.90 -11.16 30.91
CA LYS A 297 32.54 -10.89 32.19
C LYS A 297 33.58 -11.96 32.53
N HIS A 298 33.23 -13.24 32.39
CA HIS A 298 34.16 -14.35 32.63
C HIS A 298 35.40 -14.28 31.72
N ALA A 299 35.22 -13.97 30.43
CA ALA A 299 36.35 -13.83 29.50
C ALA A 299 37.26 -12.64 29.87
N LEU A 300 36.68 -11.50 30.28
CA LEU A 300 37.45 -10.34 30.71
C LEU A 300 38.20 -10.57 32.03
N ASP A 301 37.57 -11.23 33.00
CA ASP A 301 38.20 -11.60 34.26
C ASP A 301 39.39 -12.55 34.01
N ALA A 302 39.21 -13.55 33.14
CA ALA A 302 40.29 -14.46 32.74
C ALA A 302 41.43 -13.75 31.98
N ILE A 303 41.14 -12.78 31.12
CA ILE A 303 42.15 -11.94 30.45
C ILE A 303 42.95 -11.13 31.48
N ALA A 304 42.28 -10.58 32.50
CA ALA A 304 42.92 -9.81 33.56
C ALA A 304 43.87 -10.67 34.41
N GLU A 305 43.51 -11.94 34.66
CA GLU A 305 44.33 -12.89 35.43
C GLU A 305 45.63 -13.30 34.70
N LEU A 306 45.64 -13.30 33.35
CA LEU A 306 46.82 -13.69 32.56
C LEU A 306 48.01 -12.72 32.70
N ALA A 307 47.82 -11.50 33.24
CA ALA A 307 48.85 -10.47 33.42
C ALA A 307 49.74 -10.23 32.17
N TYR A 308 49.19 -10.50 30.98
CA TYR A 308 49.89 -10.47 29.70
C TYR A 308 49.66 -9.13 29.00
N SER A 309 50.73 -8.55 28.44
CA SER A 309 50.64 -7.31 27.66
C SER A 309 50.97 -7.58 26.19
N PRO A 310 50.00 -7.46 25.28
CA PRO A 310 50.23 -7.61 23.84
C PRO A 310 51.29 -6.63 23.30
N ALA A 311 51.36 -5.42 23.86
CA ALA A 311 52.33 -4.40 23.46
C ALA A 311 53.76 -4.81 23.83
N LEU A 312 53.98 -5.32 25.04
CA LEU A 312 55.30 -5.79 25.47
C LEU A 312 55.74 -7.03 24.70
N TYR A 313 54.82 -7.96 24.39
CA TYR A 313 55.14 -9.13 23.58
C TYR A 313 55.47 -8.78 22.12
N GLN A 314 54.83 -7.77 21.54
CA GLN A 314 55.21 -7.26 20.22
C GLN A 314 56.61 -6.64 20.19
N ILE A 315 56.99 -5.92 21.25
CA ILE A 315 58.36 -5.39 21.40
C ILE A 315 59.35 -6.56 21.45
N LEU A 316 59.08 -7.60 22.25
CA LEU A 316 59.92 -8.80 22.32
C LEU A 316 60.07 -9.49 20.96
N LYS A 317 58.98 -9.67 20.20
CA LYS A 317 59.04 -10.25 18.84
C LYS A 317 59.87 -9.40 17.87
N LYS A 318 59.81 -8.08 18.01
CA LYS A 318 60.62 -7.15 17.20
C LYS A 318 62.11 -7.30 17.54
N ASP A 319 62.46 -7.28 18.83
CA ASP A 319 63.84 -7.41 19.30
C ASP A 319 64.44 -8.77 18.89
N LEU A 320 63.63 -9.84 18.93
CA LEU A 320 64.04 -11.18 18.50
C LEU A 320 64.34 -11.21 16.98
N LYS A 321 63.53 -10.50 16.17
CA LYS A 321 63.76 -10.39 14.73
C LYS A 321 65.05 -9.62 14.40
N GLU A 322 65.35 -8.57 15.13
CA GLU A 322 66.59 -7.78 14.95
C GLU A 322 67.84 -8.58 15.33
N LEU A 323 67.73 -9.53 16.26
CA LEU A 323 68.86 -10.34 16.72
C LEU A 323 69.07 -11.65 15.94
N LEU A 324 68.17 -12.04 15.03
CA LEU A 324 68.28 -13.28 14.22
C LEU A 324 69.59 -13.38 13.43
N GLU A 325 70.15 -12.27 12.98
CA GLU A 325 71.41 -12.23 12.23
C GLU A 325 72.61 -12.73 13.07
N ASN A 326 72.51 -12.70 14.41
CA ASN A 326 73.58 -13.21 15.28
C ASN A 326 73.75 -14.74 15.23
N GLU A 327 72.73 -15.49 14.77
CA GLU A 327 72.82 -16.95 14.58
C GLU A 327 73.75 -17.30 13.40
N THR A 328 73.67 -16.54 12.31
CA THR A 328 74.57 -16.71 11.17
C THR A 328 75.98 -16.21 11.51
N LEU A 329 76.10 -15.12 12.28
CA LEU A 329 77.40 -14.63 12.76
C LEU A 329 78.10 -15.62 13.69
N LYS A 330 77.37 -16.29 14.60
CA LYS A 330 77.93 -17.31 15.49
C LYS A 330 78.37 -18.56 14.73
N ALA A 331 77.59 -19.03 13.76
CA ALA A 331 77.99 -20.13 12.89
C ALA A 331 79.23 -19.79 12.04
N ASN A 332 79.33 -18.56 11.54
CA ASN A 332 80.49 -18.07 10.79
C ASN A 332 81.74 -17.94 11.68
N LEU A 333 81.59 -17.60 12.96
CA LEU A 333 82.68 -17.53 13.93
C LEU A 333 83.27 -18.92 14.23
N GLU A 334 82.44 -19.95 14.41
CA GLU A 334 82.93 -21.32 14.63
C GLU A 334 83.67 -21.88 13.40
N ASN A 335 83.13 -21.65 12.19
CA ASN A 335 83.80 -22.03 10.93
C ASN A 335 85.13 -21.28 10.70
N ALA A 336 85.20 -20.01 11.13
CA ALA A 336 86.41 -19.20 11.03
C ALA A 336 87.52 -19.71 11.97
N LYS A 337 87.18 -20.17 13.19
CA LYS A 337 88.14 -20.75 14.14
C LYS A 337 88.77 -22.05 13.61
N GLU A 338 87.95 -22.95 13.06
CA GLU A 338 88.40 -24.24 12.49
C GLU A 338 89.28 -24.05 11.23
N THR A 339 88.95 -23.06 10.40
CA THR A 339 89.74 -22.70 9.21
C THR A 339 91.12 -22.14 9.59
N LEU A 340 91.24 -21.41 10.70
CA LEU A 340 92.48 -20.78 11.16
C LEU A 340 93.50 -21.80 11.71
N GLU A 341 93.01 -22.86 12.34
CA GLU A 341 93.81 -23.95 12.89
C GLU A 341 94.38 -24.88 11.79
N SER A 342 93.55 -25.24 10.80
CA SER A 342 93.92 -26.16 9.72
C SER A 342 94.77 -25.54 8.60
N THR A 343 94.61 -24.24 8.31
CA THR A 343 95.41 -23.52 7.30
C THR A 343 96.83 -23.17 7.79
N GLY A 344 97.02 -22.98 9.10
CA GLY A 344 98.32 -22.59 9.69
C GLY A 344 99.42 -23.65 9.58
N ALA A 345 99.07 -24.94 9.59
CA ALA A 345 100.02 -26.05 9.46
C ALA A 345 100.49 -26.27 8.01
N THR A 346 99.59 -26.08 7.04
CA THR A 346 99.83 -26.32 5.60
C THR A 346 100.64 -25.21 4.96
N ILE A 347 100.42 -23.96 5.39
CA ILE A 347 101.17 -22.78 4.91
C ILE A 347 102.66 -22.90 5.24
N LYS A 348 103.05 -23.40 6.43
CA LYS A 348 104.48 -23.52 6.81
C LYS A 348 105.31 -24.43 5.91
N THR A 349 104.70 -25.46 5.31
CA THR A 349 105.41 -26.49 4.54
C THR A 349 105.62 -26.09 3.08
N LEU A 350 104.61 -25.48 2.46
CA LEU A 350 104.67 -25.03 1.06
C LEU A 350 105.50 -23.74 0.91
N THR A 351 105.55 -22.88 1.94
CA THR A 351 106.36 -21.65 1.93
C THR A 351 107.86 -21.93 1.78
N ALA A 352 108.40 -22.98 2.41
CA ALA A 352 109.83 -23.32 2.31
C ALA A 352 110.30 -23.75 0.90
N GLN A 353 109.42 -24.32 0.07
CA GLN A 353 109.75 -24.74 -1.31
C GLN A 353 109.60 -23.60 -2.33
N LYS A 354 108.64 -22.71 -2.09
CA LYS A 354 108.40 -21.49 -2.87
C LYS A 354 109.50 -20.45 -2.67
N ASP A 355 110.00 -20.27 -1.45
CA ASP A 355 110.98 -19.24 -1.09
C ASP A 355 112.31 -19.34 -1.87
N ALA A 356 112.67 -20.52 -2.38
CA ALA A 356 113.89 -20.71 -3.17
C ALA A 356 113.75 -20.35 -4.66
N LYS A 357 112.55 -20.48 -5.25
CA LYS A 357 112.29 -20.18 -6.67
C LYS A 357 111.72 -18.77 -6.87
N LEU A 358 110.93 -18.25 -5.92
CA LEU A 358 110.41 -16.88 -5.93
C LEU A 358 111.45 -15.78 -5.76
N LEU A 359 112.65 -16.12 -5.30
CA LEU A 359 113.68 -15.13 -5.04
C LEU A 359 114.30 -14.52 -6.33
N ALA A 360 114.12 -15.16 -7.49
CA ALA A 360 114.79 -14.75 -8.73
C ALA A 360 113.85 -14.30 -9.86
N ILE A 361 112.54 -14.47 -9.68
CA ILE A 361 111.59 -14.48 -10.80
C ILE A 361 110.34 -13.65 -10.48
N GLY A 362 109.76 -13.81 -9.30
CA GLY A 362 108.36 -13.43 -9.05
C GLY A 362 108.02 -11.97 -8.80
N GLU A 363 108.97 -11.03 -8.69
CA GLU A 363 108.58 -9.60 -8.56
C GLU A 363 108.66 -8.81 -9.87
N ASP A 364 109.49 -9.25 -10.80
CA ASP A 364 109.61 -8.67 -12.14
C ASP A 364 108.47 -9.11 -13.08
N GLU A 365 107.53 -9.96 -12.66
CA GLU A 365 106.44 -10.46 -13.53
C GLU A 365 105.06 -10.00 -13.01
N LYS A 366 104.93 -9.98 -11.68
CA LYS A 366 103.71 -9.67 -10.93
C LYS A 366 103.26 -8.22 -11.02
N ASN A 367 104.19 -7.28 -11.19
CA ASN A 367 103.89 -5.86 -11.30
C ASN A 367 103.40 -5.45 -12.70
N ALA A 368 103.73 -6.21 -13.76
CA ALA A 368 103.27 -5.93 -15.11
C ALA A 368 101.87 -6.51 -15.37
N LEU A 369 101.64 -7.77 -15.02
CA LEU A 369 100.39 -8.44 -15.38
C LEU A 369 99.19 -7.95 -14.55
N ALA A 370 99.35 -7.68 -13.24
CA ALA A 370 98.25 -7.21 -12.38
C ALA A 370 97.71 -5.82 -12.78
N LEU A 371 98.59 -4.95 -13.27
CA LEU A 371 98.22 -3.59 -13.64
C LEU A 371 97.43 -3.52 -14.95
N ALA A 372 97.73 -4.41 -15.89
CA ALA A 372 97.08 -4.46 -17.21
C ALA A 372 95.69 -5.15 -17.17
N THR A 373 95.52 -6.19 -16.35
CA THR A 373 94.27 -6.97 -16.27
C THR A 373 93.20 -6.27 -15.42
N GLU A 374 93.56 -5.63 -14.30
CA GLU A 374 92.64 -4.84 -13.48
C GLU A 374 92.01 -3.68 -14.29
N LEU A 375 92.81 -2.99 -15.11
CA LEU A 375 92.34 -1.84 -15.90
C LEU A 375 91.31 -2.23 -16.98
N ALA A 376 91.42 -3.43 -17.54
CA ALA A 376 90.52 -3.92 -18.59
C ALA A 376 89.25 -4.57 -18.03
N GLU A 377 89.35 -5.35 -16.95
CA GLU A 377 88.20 -6.04 -16.34
C GLU A 377 87.26 -5.08 -15.59
N LEU A 378 87.80 -4.07 -14.88
CA LEU A 378 86.99 -3.04 -14.20
C LEU A 378 86.19 -2.18 -15.18
N ALA A 379 86.75 -1.90 -16.36
CA ALA A 379 86.06 -1.14 -17.41
C ALA A 379 84.91 -1.94 -18.04
N ASN A 380 85.11 -3.25 -18.27
CA ASN A 380 84.12 -4.11 -18.91
C ASN A 380 82.98 -4.54 -17.97
N ILE A 381 83.30 -4.81 -16.70
CA ILE A 381 82.31 -5.15 -15.67
C ILE A 381 81.42 -3.93 -15.35
N SER A 382 81.99 -2.73 -15.24
CA SER A 382 81.23 -1.49 -15.02
C SER A 382 80.26 -1.19 -16.17
N ALA A 383 80.70 -1.35 -17.43
CA ALA A 383 79.83 -1.18 -18.59
C ALA A 383 78.70 -2.22 -18.66
N THR A 384 78.95 -3.45 -18.21
CA THR A 384 77.96 -4.53 -18.18
C THR A 384 76.96 -4.33 -17.05
N ILE A 385 77.41 -3.93 -15.86
CA ILE A 385 76.52 -3.60 -14.72
C ILE A 385 75.58 -2.45 -15.11
N LEU A 386 76.10 -1.35 -15.67
CA LEU A 386 75.27 -0.21 -16.12
C LEU A 386 74.23 -0.61 -17.17
N ARG A 387 74.58 -1.46 -18.15
CA ARG A 387 73.61 -1.98 -19.14
C ARG A 387 72.54 -2.87 -18.50
N THR A 388 72.93 -3.70 -17.56
CA THR A 388 72.02 -4.66 -16.91
C THR A 388 71.09 -3.96 -15.93
N GLU A 389 71.58 -2.95 -15.20
CA GLU A 389 70.78 -2.08 -14.33
C GLU A 389 69.79 -1.24 -15.14
N ALA A 390 70.21 -0.68 -16.28
CA ALA A 390 69.32 0.04 -17.18
C ALA A 390 68.21 -0.86 -17.76
N ALA A 391 68.56 -2.07 -18.21
CA ALA A 391 67.60 -3.05 -18.72
C ALA A 391 66.65 -3.55 -17.61
N LEU A 392 67.16 -3.74 -16.39
CA LEU A 392 66.34 -4.14 -15.23
C LEU A 392 65.39 -3.01 -14.81
N ALA A 393 65.84 -1.75 -14.83
CA ALA A 393 65.00 -0.60 -14.54
C ALA A 393 63.88 -0.45 -15.58
N GLU A 394 64.18 -0.63 -16.88
CA GLU A 394 63.18 -0.62 -17.94
C GLU A 394 62.15 -1.75 -17.78
N LYS A 395 62.60 -2.98 -17.49
CA LYS A 395 61.69 -4.12 -17.27
C LYS A 395 60.83 -3.93 -16.02
N LYS A 396 61.39 -3.41 -14.93
CA LYS A 396 60.62 -3.05 -13.72
C LYS A 396 59.60 -1.95 -13.98
N ALA A 397 59.92 -0.95 -14.81
CA ALA A 397 58.98 0.10 -15.18
C ALA A 397 57.81 -0.45 -16.03
N VAL A 398 58.10 -1.35 -16.97
CA VAL A 398 57.08 -2.04 -17.78
C VAL A 398 56.21 -2.95 -16.91
N GLU A 399 56.80 -3.70 -15.98
CA GLU A 399 56.09 -4.56 -15.04
C GLU A 399 55.18 -3.76 -14.09
N ALA A 400 55.68 -2.65 -13.55
CA ALA A 400 54.90 -1.76 -12.71
C ALA A 400 53.69 -1.19 -13.47
N THR A 401 53.90 -0.76 -14.72
CA THR A 401 52.83 -0.23 -15.57
C THR A 401 51.79 -1.32 -15.92
N ALA A 402 52.25 -2.53 -16.26
CA ALA A 402 51.39 -3.67 -16.54
C ALA A 402 50.56 -4.08 -15.31
N THR A 403 51.18 -4.03 -14.13
CA THR A 403 50.52 -4.32 -12.85
C THR A 403 49.44 -3.28 -12.55
N ILE A 404 49.75 -1.98 -12.67
CA ILE A 404 48.76 -0.89 -12.49
C ILE A 404 47.60 -1.05 -13.46
N ASN A 405 47.87 -1.35 -14.74
CA ASN A 405 46.84 -1.57 -15.75
C ASN A 405 45.97 -2.77 -15.43
N LYS A 406 46.58 -3.89 -14.98
CA LYS A 406 45.86 -5.09 -14.54
C LYS A 406 44.95 -4.77 -13.34
N THR A 407 45.45 -4.10 -12.32
CA THR A 407 44.67 -3.75 -11.12
C THR A 407 43.53 -2.79 -11.47
N THR A 408 43.79 -1.80 -12.33
CA THR A 408 42.77 -0.85 -12.80
C THR A 408 41.69 -1.56 -13.62
N ALA A 409 42.07 -2.47 -14.51
CA ALA A 409 41.13 -3.29 -15.27
C ALA A 409 40.31 -4.20 -14.35
N GLN A 410 40.93 -4.82 -13.33
CA GLN A 410 40.24 -5.65 -12.37
C GLN A 410 39.19 -4.86 -11.57
N VAL A 411 39.55 -3.68 -11.07
CA VAL A 411 38.60 -2.78 -10.37
C VAL A 411 37.41 -2.41 -11.27
N ARG A 412 37.66 -2.16 -12.56
CA ARG A 412 36.58 -1.89 -13.54
C ARG A 412 35.70 -3.11 -13.79
N ILE A 413 36.28 -4.31 -13.89
CA ILE A 413 35.53 -5.57 -14.03
C ILE A 413 34.64 -5.80 -12.81
N ASP A 414 35.18 -5.60 -11.60
CA ASP A 414 34.43 -5.78 -10.36
C ASP A 414 33.29 -4.74 -10.24
N ALA A 415 33.54 -3.50 -10.67
CA ALA A 415 32.50 -2.47 -10.76
C ALA A 415 31.41 -2.84 -11.78
N CYS A 416 31.79 -3.33 -12.96
CA CYS A 416 30.84 -3.82 -13.97
C CYS A 416 30.02 -5.02 -13.45
N ALA A 417 30.64 -5.93 -12.70
CA ALA A 417 29.96 -7.06 -12.08
C ALA A 417 28.91 -6.59 -11.05
N LYS A 418 29.26 -5.63 -10.20
CA LYS A 418 28.31 -5.00 -9.26
C LYS A 418 27.15 -4.31 -9.97
N LEU A 419 27.43 -3.56 -11.03
CA LEU A 419 26.39 -2.91 -11.83
C LEU A 419 25.48 -3.92 -12.55
N ALA A 420 26.04 -5.03 -13.02
CA ALA A 420 25.25 -6.11 -13.63
C ALA A 420 24.34 -6.80 -12.60
N GLN A 421 24.83 -7.02 -11.38
CA GLN A 421 24.02 -7.54 -10.28
C GLN A 421 22.88 -6.57 -9.92
N GLN A 422 23.18 -5.30 -9.71
CA GLN A 422 22.16 -4.27 -9.43
C GLN A 422 21.11 -4.17 -10.54
N LYS A 423 21.54 -4.24 -11.81
CA LYS A 423 20.62 -4.27 -12.95
C LYS A 423 19.69 -5.48 -12.89
N ASN A 424 20.19 -6.66 -12.54
CA ASN A 424 19.37 -7.87 -12.44
C ASN A 424 18.37 -7.79 -11.28
N GLU A 425 18.78 -7.26 -10.13
CA GLU A 425 17.91 -7.01 -8.97
C GLU A 425 16.78 -6.05 -9.35
N LEU A 426 17.12 -4.86 -9.89
CA LEU A 426 16.14 -3.88 -10.36
C LEU A 426 15.23 -4.40 -11.48
N THR A 427 15.75 -5.26 -12.36
CA THR A 427 14.94 -5.88 -13.42
C THR A 427 13.92 -6.87 -12.85
N THR A 428 14.30 -7.58 -11.79
CA THR A 428 13.41 -8.52 -11.09
C THR A 428 12.32 -7.75 -10.34
N GLU A 429 12.70 -6.72 -9.57
CA GLU A 429 11.76 -5.83 -8.88
C GLU A 429 10.79 -5.18 -9.87
N ARG A 430 11.29 -4.63 -10.99
CA ARG A 430 10.43 -4.05 -12.03
C ARG A 430 9.44 -5.06 -12.62
N LYS A 431 9.83 -6.32 -12.78
CA LYS A 431 8.93 -7.38 -13.27
C LYS A 431 7.85 -7.70 -12.25
N GLU A 432 8.18 -7.75 -10.96
CA GLU A 432 7.21 -8.00 -9.89
C GLU A 432 6.23 -6.85 -9.76
N THR A 433 6.71 -5.60 -9.70
CA THR A 433 5.84 -4.42 -9.67
C THR A 433 4.95 -4.34 -10.91
N ALA A 434 5.49 -4.59 -12.11
CA ALA A 434 4.68 -4.62 -13.33
C ALA A 434 3.60 -5.71 -13.31
N ARG A 435 3.90 -6.87 -12.70
CA ARG A 435 2.91 -7.95 -12.50
C ARG A 435 1.80 -7.50 -11.55
N GLU A 436 2.15 -6.87 -10.44
CA GLU A 436 1.18 -6.35 -9.47
C GLU A 436 0.31 -5.26 -10.06
N THR A 437 0.90 -4.27 -10.74
CA THR A 437 0.16 -3.25 -11.48
C THR A 437 -0.81 -3.89 -12.47
N GLY A 438 -0.36 -4.89 -13.24
CA GLY A 438 -1.24 -5.61 -14.17
C GLY A 438 -2.38 -6.38 -13.49
N ILE A 439 -2.20 -6.85 -12.24
CA ILE A 439 -3.29 -7.43 -11.44
C ILE A 439 -4.26 -6.34 -10.99
N TYR A 440 -3.75 -5.23 -10.45
CA TYR A 440 -4.59 -4.13 -9.97
C TYR A 440 -5.39 -3.48 -11.10
N ASP A 441 -4.80 -3.31 -12.30
CA ASP A 441 -5.51 -2.79 -13.47
C ASP A 441 -6.66 -3.72 -13.89
N LYS A 442 -6.43 -5.03 -13.86
CA LYS A 442 -7.49 -6.02 -14.13
C LYS A 442 -8.58 -5.97 -13.06
N LEU A 443 -8.22 -5.90 -11.79
CA LEU A 443 -9.19 -5.79 -10.70
C LEU A 443 -10.00 -4.50 -10.80
N ALA A 444 -9.35 -3.37 -11.08
CA ALA A 444 -10.00 -2.09 -11.29
C ALA A 444 -11.01 -2.15 -12.44
N PHE A 445 -10.65 -2.82 -13.55
CA PHE A 445 -11.58 -3.07 -14.65
C PHE A 445 -12.74 -3.98 -14.24
N ILE A 446 -12.45 -5.12 -13.62
CA ILE A 446 -13.42 -6.12 -13.17
C ILE A 446 -14.44 -5.52 -12.18
N PHE A 447 -14.02 -4.63 -11.28
CA PHE A 447 -14.92 -3.96 -10.33
C PHE A 447 -15.48 -2.63 -10.83
N SER A 448 -15.15 -2.21 -12.06
CA SER A 448 -15.76 -1.04 -12.68
C SER A 448 -17.20 -1.33 -13.11
N LYS A 449 -17.92 -0.27 -13.51
CA LYS A 449 -19.28 -0.38 -14.06
C LYS A 449 -19.38 -1.33 -15.26
N LYS A 450 -18.29 -1.46 -16.03
CA LYS A 450 -18.19 -2.32 -17.22
C LYS A 450 -17.74 -3.76 -16.94
N GLY A 451 -17.47 -4.09 -15.68
CA GLY A 451 -16.96 -5.39 -15.27
C GLY A 451 -18.07 -6.29 -14.73
N ILE A 452 -17.92 -6.77 -13.51
CA ILE A 452 -18.88 -7.66 -12.83
C ILE A 452 -20.28 -7.05 -12.77
N GLN A 453 -20.41 -5.74 -12.60
CA GLN A 453 -21.72 -5.08 -12.55
C GLN A 453 -22.48 -5.25 -13.87
N ALA A 454 -21.84 -4.96 -15.00
CA ALA A 454 -22.42 -5.19 -16.33
C ALA A 454 -22.73 -6.67 -16.55
N LEU A 455 -21.81 -7.58 -16.20
CA LEU A 455 -22.02 -9.02 -16.34
C LEU A 455 -23.21 -9.54 -15.52
N ILE A 456 -23.40 -9.05 -14.29
CA ILE A 456 -24.56 -9.41 -13.45
C ILE A 456 -25.84 -8.94 -14.13
N ILE A 457 -25.87 -7.72 -14.65
CA ILE A 457 -27.04 -7.17 -15.34
C ILE A 457 -27.33 -7.99 -16.62
N GLU A 458 -26.33 -8.24 -17.45
CA GLU A 458 -26.45 -9.02 -18.69
C GLU A 458 -26.93 -10.45 -18.43
N ASN A 459 -26.46 -11.11 -17.36
CA ASN A 459 -26.93 -12.45 -17.00
C ASN A 459 -28.35 -12.46 -16.41
N THR A 460 -28.79 -11.33 -15.84
CA THR A 460 -30.11 -11.23 -15.19
C THR A 460 -31.20 -10.85 -16.18
N ILE A 461 -30.87 -10.08 -17.22
CA ILE A 461 -31.84 -9.56 -18.19
C ILE A 461 -32.65 -10.67 -18.87
N PRO A 462 -32.06 -11.75 -19.40
CA PRO A 462 -32.84 -12.83 -20.01
C PRO A 462 -33.88 -13.43 -19.07
N GLU A 463 -33.56 -13.59 -17.78
CA GLU A 463 -34.53 -14.08 -16.79
C GLU A 463 -35.70 -13.10 -16.61
N ILE A 464 -35.44 -11.78 -16.65
CA ILE A 464 -36.50 -10.76 -16.57
C ILE A 464 -37.32 -10.73 -17.86
N GLU A 465 -36.68 -10.85 -19.03
CA GLU A 465 -37.36 -10.92 -20.33
C GLU A 465 -38.30 -12.10 -20.41
N ASP A 466 -37.83 -13.30 -20.04
CA ASP A 466 -38.62 -14.53 -20.09
C ASP A 466 -39.86 -14.43 -19.19
N GLU A 467 -39.68 -13.99 -17.94
CA GLU A 467 -40.77 -13.84 -16.97
C GLU A 467 -41.75 -12.73 -17.39
N ALA A 468 -41.23 -11.59 -17.86
CA ALA A 468 -42.07 -10.50 -18.32
C ALA A 468 -42.84 -10.87 -19.59
N ASN A 469 -42.23 -11.61 -20.52
CA ASN A 469 -42.89 -12.08 -21.74
C ASN A 469 -43.91 -13.17 -21.47
N ALA A 470 -43.68 -14.07 -20.51
CA ALA A 470 -44.66 -15.06 -20.10
C ALA A 470 -45.95 -14.39 -19.62
N LEU A 471 -45.82 -13.33 -18.82
CA LEU A 471 -46.96 -12.53 -18.39
C LEU A 471 -47.53 -11.69 -19.55
N LEU A 472 -46.70 -10.96 -20.28
CA LEU A 472 -47.15 -10.08 -21.36
C LEU A 472 -47.92 -10.84 -22.46
N HIS A 473 -47.49 -12.06 -22.79
CA HIS A 473 -48.24 -12.92 -23.71
C HIS A 473 -49.63 -13.26 -23.18
N ARG A 474 -49.80 -13.55 -21.89
CA ARG A 474 -51.12 -13.79 -21.27
C ARG A 474 -52.00 -12.53 -21.30
N LEU A 475 -51.39 -11.36 -21.13
CA LEU A 475 -52.08 -10.06 -21.11
C LEU A 475 -52.47 -9.51 -22.49
N THR A 476 -51.90 -10.09 -23.55
CA THR A 476 -52.04 -9.59 -24.92
C THR A 476 -52.42 -10.69 -25.91
N ASP A 477 -52.84 -11.86 -25.43
CA ASP A 477 -53.12 -13.05 -26.25
C ASP A 477 -51.99 -13.39 -27.24
N GLY A 478 -50.74 -13.20 -26.80
CA GLY A 478 -49.54 -13.47 -27.59
C GLY A 478 -49.17 -12.41 -28.62
N GLN A 479 -49.84 -11.25 -28.63
CA GLN A 479 -49.58 -10.18 -29.61
C GLN A 479 -48.31 -9.37 -29.33
N MET A 480 -47.84 -9.33 -28.08
CA MET A 480 -46.70 -8.49 -27.68
C MET A 480 -45.60 -9.26 -26.96
N SER A 481 -44.36 -9.00 -27.32
CA SER A 481 -43.16 -9.44 -26.59
C SER A 481 -42.18 -8.28 -26.41
N LEU A 482 -41.42 -8.26 -25.33
CA LEU A 482 -40.42 -7.26 -25.02
C LEU A 482 -39.00 -7.83 -24.99
N ARG A 483 -38.03 -6.95 -25.23
CA ARG A 483 -36.59 -7.23 -25.19
C ARG A 483 -35.84 -5.99 -24.71
N PHE A 484 -34.88 -6.17 -23.81
CA PHE A 484 -33.95 -5.15 -23.37
C PHE A 484 -32.74 -5.09 -24.30
N ILE A 485 -32.30 -3.87 -24.60
CA ILE A 485 -31.11 -3.58 -25.39
C ILE A 485 -30.06 -3.00 -24.44
N THR A 486 -29.09 -3.85 -24.11
CA THR A 486 -28.00 -3.54 -23.17
C THR A 486 -26.88 -2.72 -23.78
N GLN A 487 -26.83 -2.62 -25.11
CA GLN A 487 -25.69 -2.08 -25.85
C GLN A 487 -26.14 -1.29 -27.08
N LYS A 488 -25.52 -0.13 -27.30
CA LYS A 488 -25.82 0.76 -28.42
C LYS A 488 -24.56 1.38 -29.02
N ASP A 489 -24.48 1.42 -30.33
CA ASP A 489 -23.35 2.03 -31.04
C ASP A 489 -23.36 3.56 -30.89
N LYS A 490 -22.20 4.12 -30.54
CA LYS A 490 -21.94 5.56 -30.58
C LYS A 490 -21.77 6.02 -32.02
N LYS A 491 -22.31 7.20 -32.33
CA LYS A 491 -22.05 7.91 -33.60
C LYS A 491 -20.56 8.21 -33.83
N THR A 492 -19.73 8.22 -32.77
CA THR A 492 -18.28 8.43 -32.82
C THR A 492 -17.45 7.13 -32.84
N GLY A 493 -18.11 5.96 -32.97
CA GLY A 493 -17.47 4.64 -32.86
C GLY A 493 -17.39 4.14 -31.41
N GLY A 494 -17.58 2.83 -31.24
CA GLY A 494 -17.62 2.12 -29.96
C GLY A 494 -19.03 1.92 -29.41
N VAL A 495 -19.17 1.00 -28.45
CA VAL A 495 -20.46 0.60 -27.84
C VAL A 495 -20.64 1.30 -26.49
N VAL A 496 -21.87 1.71 -26.18
CA VAL A 496 -22.30 2.23 -24.88
C VAL A 496 -23.26 1.25 -24.24
N GLU A 497 -23.06 1.00 -22.96
CA GLU A 497 -24.04 0.28 -22.13
C GLU A 497 -25.30 1.14 -21.95
N THR A 498 -26.44 0.61 -22.39
CA THR A 498 -27.78 1.21 -22.24
C THR A 498 -28.72 0.19 -21.62
N LEU A 499 -29.96 0.59 -21.33
CA LEU A 499 -31.01 -0.34 -20.96
C LEU A 499 -32.29 0.15 -21.65
N ASP A 500 -32.29 0.08 -22.98
CA ASP A 500 -33.43 0.51 -23.80
C ASP A 500 -34.43 -0.66 -23.90
N LEU A 501 -35.74 -0.37 -23.96
CA LEU A 501 -36.79 -1.39 -24.11
C LEU A 501 -37.38 -1.36 -25.52
N ILE A 502 -37.34 -2.50 -26.21
CA ILE A 502 -37.98 -2.73 -27.51
C ILE A 502 -39.14 -3.69 -27.32
N ILE A 503 -40.27 -3.39 -27.95
CA ILE A 503 -41.46 -4.22 -27.93
C ILE A 503 -41.78 -4.62 -29.36
N THR A 504 -41.91 -5.92 -29.58
CA THR A 504 -42.42 -6.51 -30.82
C THR A 504 -43.92 -6.63 -30.71
N ASP A 505 -44.61 -6.00 -31.65
CA ASP A 505 -46.05 -6.05 -31.80
C ASP A 505 -46.41 -6.89 -33.03
N GLY A 506 -47.38 -7.81 -32.89
CA GLY A 506 -47.80 -8.73 -33.94
C GLY A 506 -48.33 -8.06 -35.22
N GLU A 507 -48.87 -6.85 -35.12
CA GLU A 507 -49.43 -6.10 -36.25
C GLU A 507 -48.45 -5.05 -36.79
N LEU A 508 -47.71 -4.38 -35.90
CA LEU A 508 -46.92 -3.19 -36.23
C LEU A 508 -45.39 -3.40 -36.19
N GLY A 509 -44.92 -4.58 -35.79
CA GLY A 509 -43.50 -4.94 -35.72
C GLY A 509 -42.76 -4.35 -34.50
N GLU A 510 -41.44 -4.29 -34.57
CA GLU A 510 -40.60 -3.77 -33.48
C GLU A 510 -40.72 -2.25 -33.34
N ARG A 511 -41.10 -1.80 -32.13
CA ARG A 511 -41.27 -0.39 -31.77
C ARG A 511 -40.60 -0.09 -30.43
N LYS A 512 -40.20 1.17 -30.25
CA LYS A 512 -39.69 1.64 -28.95
C LYS A 512 -40.84 1.85 -27.97
N TYR A 513 -40.58 1.62 -26.69
CA TYR A 513 -41.55 1.80 -25.61
C TYR A 513 -42.29 3.15 -25.63
N GLU A 514 -41.61 4.24 -25.99
CA GLU A 514 -42.21 5.58 -25.99
C GLU A 514 -43.31 5.80 -27.03
N LEU A 515 -43.51 4.84 -27.95
CA LEU A 515 -44.49 4.92 -29.04
C LEU A 515 -45.82 4.20 -28.73
N PHE A 516 -45.95 3.58 -27.55
CA PHE A 516 -47.15 2.83 -27.16
C PHE A 516 -48.16 3.72 -26.44
N SER A 517 -49.45 3.41 -26.60
CA SER A 517 -50.55 4.12 -25.94
C SER A 517 -50.56 3.89 -24.41
N GLY A 518 -51.32 4.69 -23.67
CA GLY A 518 -51.34 4.63 -22.19
C GLY A 518 -51.74 3.27 -21.61
N GLY A 519 -52.64 2.53 -22.28
CA GLY A 519 -53.07 1.19 -21.86
C GLY A 519 -52.10 0.07 -22.24
N GLU A 520 -51.44 0.19 -23.40
CA GLU A 520 -50.40 -0.76 -23.83
C GLU A 520 -49.14 -0.61 -22.99
N ALA A 521 -48.68 0.63 -22.78
CA ALA A 521 -47.56 0.95 -21.91
C ALA A 521 -47.81 0.47 -20.47
N PHE A 522 -49.05 0.52 -19.99
CA PHE A 522 -49.40 -0.04 -18.69
C PHE A 522 -49.16 -1.55 -18.62
N ARG A 523 -49.63 -2.33 -19.60
CA ARG A 523 -49.43 -3.80 -19.60
C ARG A 523 -47.97 -4.18 -19.68
N ILE A 524 -47.20 -3.46 -20.50
CA ILE A 524 -45.74 -3.62 -20.59
C ILE A 524 -45.08 -3.33 -19.22
N ASN A 525 -45.43 -2.21 -18.59
CA ASN A 525 -44.90 -1.85 -17.28
C ASN A 525 -45.31 -2.84 -16.18
N PHE A 526 -46.55 -3.32 -16.20
CA PHE A 526 -47.05 -4.29 -15.26
C PHE A 526 -46.29 -5.60 -15.38
N ALA A 527 -46.13 -6.12 -16.60
CA ALA A 527 -45.36 -7.33 -16.88
C ALA A 527 -43.91 -7.23 -16.39
N VAL A 528 -43.21 -6.13 -16.70
CA VAL A 528 -41.83 -5.89 -16.25
C VAL A 528 -41.74 -5.78 -14.73
N ARG A 529 -42.69 -5.10 -14.07
CA ARG A 529 -42.69 -4.93 -12.61
C ARG A 529 -42.90 -6.25 -11.87
N ILE A 530 -43.83 -7.09 -12.35
CA ILE A 530 -44.05 -8.41 -11.77
C ILE A 530 -42.80 -9.28 -11.97
N ALA A 531 -42.25 -9.33 -13.18
CA ALA A 531 -41.03 -10.08 -13.48
C ALA A 531 -39.85 -9.66 -12.58
N LEU A 532 -39.66 -8.36 -12.38
CA LEU A 532 -38.62 -7.85 -11.49
C LEU A 532 -38.88 -8.22 -10.02
N SER A 533 -40.14 -8.14 -9.58
CA SER A 533 -40.55 -8.47 -8.21
C SER A 533 -40.36 -9.96 -7.92
N GLU A 534 -40.71 -10.82 -8.87
CA GLU A 534 -40.55 -12.27 -8.77
C GLU A 534 -39.06 -12.66 -8.73
N LEU A 535 -38.25 -12.05 -9.59
CA LEU A 535 -36.80 -12.24 -9.57
C LEU A 535 -36.19 -11.83 -8.22
N LEU A 536 -36.59 -10.67 -7.68
CA LEU A 536 -36.10 -10.20 -6.37
C LEU A 536 -36.54 -11.12 -5.23
N ALA A 537 -37.81 -11.54 -5.22
CA ALA A 537 -38.34 -12.47 -4.23
C ALA A 537 -37.58 -13.80 -4.25
N ARG A 538 -37.38 -14.38 -5.46
CA ARG A 538 -36.63 -15.62 -5.69
C ARG A 538 -35.19 -15.51 -5.20
N ARG A 539 -34.49 -14.41 -5.51
CA ARG A 539 -33.11 -14.16 -5.05
C ARG A 539 -33.01 -13.99 -3.53
N ALA A 540 -34.05 -13.47 -2.89
CA ALA A 540 -34.16 -13.39 -1.44
C ALA A 540 -34.54 -14.73 -0.77
N GLY A 541 -34.72 -15.81 -1.54
CA GLY A 541 -35.17 -17.10 -1.00
C GLY A 541 -36.63 -17.12 -0.56
N SER A 542 -37.43 -16.19 -1.08
CA SER A 542 -38.84 -16.00 -0.77
C SER A 542 -39.70 -16.17 -2.03
N ARG A 543 -41.02 -16.25 -1.86
CA ARG A 543 -41.99 -16.23 -2.96
C ARG A 543 -42.77 -14.93 -2.93
N LEU A 544 -43.17 -14.43 -4.09
CA LEU A 544 -44.01 -13.26 -4.17
C LEU A 544 -45.47 -13.65 -3.87
N GLU A 545 -45.83 -13.64 -2.58
CA GLU A 545 -47.14 -14.18 -2.17
C GLU A 545 -48.25 -13.12 -2.16
N THR A 546 -47.92 -11.83 -2.13
CA THR A 546 -48.91 -10.75 -2.03
C THR A 546 -48.58 -9.61 -2.98
N LEU A 547 -49.54 -9.28 -3.84
CA LEU A 547 -49.49 -8.13 -4.73
C LEU A 547 -50.41 -7.03 -4.20
N VAL A 548 -49.87 -5.83 -3.98
CA VAL A 548 -50.67 -4.65 -3.61
C VAL A 548 -50.58 -3.66 -4.76
N ILE A 549 -51.73 -3.27 -5.31
CA ILE A 549 -51.83 -2.30 -6.40
C ILE A 549 -52.57 -1.08 -5.87
N ASP A 550 -51.87 0.03 -5.73
CA ASP A 550 -52.39 1.27 -5.16
C ASP A 550 -52.56 2.35 -6.23
N GLU A 551 -53.79 2.83 -6.41
CA GLU A 551 -54.19 3.92 -7.30
C GLU A 551 -53.56 3.93 -8.71
N GLY A 552 -53.20 2.77 -9.24
CA GLY A 552 -52.54 2.63 -10.55
C GLY A 552 -53.46 2.86 -11.76
N PHE A 553 -54.68 3.35 -11.53
CA PHE A 553 -55.84 3.14 -12.42
C PHE A 553 -56.49 4.43 -12.93
N GLY A 554 -56.07 5.60 -12.42
CA GLY A 554 -56.74 6.89 -12.67
C GLY A 554 -56.47 7.55 -14.03
N THR A 555 -55.63 6.95 -14.88
CA THR A 555 -55.23 7.52 -16.19
C THR A 555 -55.66 6.68 -17.40
N GLN A 556 -56.47 5.63 -17.19
CA GLN A 556 -56.91 4.72 -18.25
C GLN A 556 -58.34 5.03 -18.69
N ASP A 557 -58.61 4.86 -19.99
CA ASP A 557 -59.97 4.88 -20.57
C ASP A 557 -60.78 3.66 -20.12
N GLU A 558 -62.10 3.64 -20.39
CA GLU A 558 -62.98 2.52 -20.01
C GLU A 558 -62.46 1.17 -20.56
N GLU A 559 -61.93 1.17 -21.78
CA GLU A 559 -61.30 0.00 -22.41
C GLU A 559 -60.02 -0.45 -21.67
N GLY A 560 -59.18 0.49 -21.24
CA GLY A 560 -57.97 0.22 -20.46
C GLY A 560 -58.26 -0.30 -19.04
N LYS A 561 -59.39 0.08 -18.43
CA LYS A 561 -59.84 -0.46 -17.13
C LYS A 561 -60.28 -1.93 -17.22
N GLU A 562 -61.03 -2.29 -18.26
CA GLU A 562 -61.46 -3.68 -18.48
C GLU A 562 -60.25 -4.60 -18.71
N LYS A 563 -59.35 -4.20 -19.60
CA LYS A 563 -58.09 -4.93 -19.90
C LYS A 563 -57.16 -5.06 -18.68
N LEU A 564 -57.26 -4.14 -17.74
CA LEU A 564 -56.54 -4.17 -16.47
C LEU A 564 -57.17 -5.17 -15.49
N ILE A 565 -58.50 -5.22 -15.39
CA ILE A 565 -59.20 -6.24 -14.59
C ILE A 565 -58.84 -7.62 -15.12
N GLU A 566 -58.88 -7.80 -16.44
CA GLU A 566 -58.42 -9.00 -17.12
C GLU A 566 -56.96 -9.33 -16.75
N ALA A 567 -56.08 -8.33 -16.69
CA ALA A 567 -54.69 -8.52 -16.31
C ALA A 567 -54.51 -8.99 -14.85
N ILE A 568 -55.27 -8.42 -13.92
CA ILE A 568 -55.23 -8.80 -12.50
C ILE A 568 -55.81 -10.20 -12.30
N ILE A 569 -56.91 -10.52 -13.00
CA ILE A 569 -57.50 -11.86 -13.00
C ILE A 569 -56.53 -12.87 -13.61
N ALA A 570 -55.88 -12.52 -14.71
CA ALA A 570 -54.94 -13.39 -15.39
C ALA A 570 -53.85 -13.86 -14.44
N VAL A 571 -53.36 -13.00 -13.54
CA VAL A 571 -52.32 -13.34 -12.55
C VAL A 571 -52.86 -13.75 -11.18
N GLN A 572 -54.17 -13.88 -11.00
CA GLN A 572 -54.78 -14.13 -9.69
C GLN A 572 -54.20 -15.39 -9.01
N ASP A 573 -53.99 -16.45 -9.78
CA ASP A 573 -53.47 -17.73 -9.28
C ASP A 573 -51.96 -17.71 -8.99
N ASP A 574 -51.25 -16.69 -9.48
CA ASP A 574 -49.81 -16.52 -9.27
C ASP A 574 -49.52 -15.96 -7.86
N PHE A 575 -50.51 -15.36 -7.20
CA PHE A 575 -50.37 -14.74 -5.87
C PHE A 575 -51.36 -15.34 -4.86
N LYS A 576 -50.93 -15.51 -3.60
CA LYS A 576 -51.86 -15.92 -2.52
C LYS A 576 -52.87 -14.83 -2.18
N LYS A 577 -52.51 -13.57 -2.41
CA LYS A 577 -53.36 -12.42 -2.10
C LYS A 577 -53.06 -11.27 -3.04
N ILE A 578 -54.10 -10.75 -3.69
CA ILE A 578 -54.03 -9.49 -4.41
C ILE A 578 -54.91 -8.47 -3.68
N ILE A 579 -54.34 -7.31 -3.36
CA ILE A 579 -55.04 -6.19 -2.74
C ILE A 579 -55.03 -5.04 -3.75
N VAL A 580 -56.22 -4.67 -4.20
CA VAL A 580 -56.42 -3.57 -5.13
C VAL A 580 -57.01 -2.39 -4.38
N ILE A 581 -56.30 -1.26 -4.36
CA ILE A 581 -56.77 -0.01 -3.75
C ILE A 581 -57.16 0.92 -4.90
N THR A 582 -58.46 1.21 -4.99
CA THR A 582 -59.01 2.03 -6.07
C THR A 582 -60.18 2.86 -5.58
N HIS A 583 -60.31 4.08 -6.12
CA HIS A 583 -61.48 4.94 -5.92
C HIS A 583 -62.50 4.84 -7.07
N LEU A 584 -62.22 4.00 -8.08
CA LEU A 584 -63.08 3.82 -9.24
C LEU A 584 -64.23 2.85 -8.92
N ASP A 585 -65.45 3.32 -9.13
CA ASP A 585 -66.67 2.54 -8.83
C ASP A 585 -66.80 1.30 -9.72
N ASP A 586 -66.42 1.40 -11.00
CA ASP A 586 -66.52 0.33 -12.00
C ASP A 586 -65.66 -0.91 -11.66
N LEU A 587 -64.59 -0.72 -10.89
CA LEU A 587 -63.69 -1.80 -10.45
C LEU A 587 -64.25 -2.57 -9.24
N LYS A 588 -65.23 -2.02 -8.52
CA LYS A 588 -65.75 -2.61 -7.27
C LYS A 588 -66.53 -3.90 -7.50
N GLU A 589 -67.17 -4.05 -8.65
CA GLU A 589 -67.99 -5.23 -8.98
C GLU A 589 -67.16 -6.39 -9.52
N ALA A 590 -65.93 -6.14 -9.95
CA ALA A 590 -65.04 -7.16 -10.52
C ALA A 590 -64.38 -8.06 -9.46
N PHE A 591 -64.40 -7.68 -8.18
CA PHE A 591 -63.74 -8.41 -7.10
C PHE A 591 -64.73 -8.97 -6.06
N PRO A 592 -64.54 -10.21 -5.60
CA PRO A 592 -65.53 -10.91 -4.77
C PRO A 592 -65.58 -10.44 -3.30
N ALA A 593 -64.55 -9.74 -2.81
CA ALA A 593 -64.47 -9.24 -1.45
C ALA A 593 -63.94 -7.80 -1.47
N ARG A 594 -64.55 -6.91 -0.69
CA ARG A 594 -64.17 -5.49 -0.69
C ARG A 594 -64.01 -4.92 0.71
N ILE A 595 -63.08 -3.99 0.84
CA ILE A 595 -62.88 -3.20 2.06
C ILE A 595 -63.27 -1.76 1.72
N GLU A 596 -64.47 -1.35 2.13
CA GLU A 596 -64.95 0.01 1.92
C GLU A 596 -64.45 0.91 3.04
N VAL A 597 -63.61 1.87 2.69
CA VAL A 597 -63.08 2.87 3.62
C VAL A 597 -63.91 4.14 3.51
N THR A 598 -64.62 4.48 4.59
CA THR A 598 -65.44 5.69 4.67
C THR A 598 -64.86 6.65 5.70
N LYS A 599 -64.68 7.92 5.32
CA LYS A 599 -64.26 8.97 6.27
C LYS A 599 -65.43 9.33 7.16
N LYS A 600 -65.29 9.20 8.49
CA LYS A 600 -66.26 9.67 9.47
C LYS A 600 -65.70 10.88 10.22
N ARG A 601 -66.36 12.03 10.07
CA ARG A 601 -65.95 13.28 10.74
C ARG A 601 -65.87 13.08 12.25
N GLY A 602 -64.72 13.42 12.83
CA GLY A 602 -64.45 13.34 14.27
C GLY A 602 -64.01 11.98 14.82
N VAL A 603 -63.95 10.91 14.01
CA VAL A 603 -63.54 9.55 14.45
C VAL A 603 -62.44 8.95 13.56
N GLY A 604 -62.12 9.59 12.44
CA GLY A 604 -61.14 9.09 11.45
C GLY A 604 -61.81 8.26 10.35
N SER A 605 -61.02 7.42 9.66
CA SER A 605 -61.52 6.53 8.61
C SER A 605 -62.01 5.20 9.20
N VAL A 606 -63.19 4.75 8.79
CA VAL A 606 -63.74 3.43 9.17
C VAL A 606 -63.72 2.52 7.96
N ALA A 607 -63.05 1.39 8.08
CA ALA A 607 -63.04 0.33 7.08
C ALA A 607 -64.13 -0.72 7.39
N THR A 608 -64.95 -1.04 6.41
CA THR A 608 -65.97 -2.09 6.49
C THR A 608 -65.66 -3.17 5.48
N VAL A 609 -65.57 -4.43 5.92
CA VAL A 609 -65.41 -5.57 5.01
C VAL A 609 -66.80 -5.98 4.51
N ILE A 610 -66.97 -6.05 3.20
CA ILE A 610 -68.21 -6.43 2.53
C ILE A 610 -67.95 -7.63 1.61
#